data_AF-A0A813WJY9-F1
#
_entry.id   AF-A0A813WJY9-F1
#
_cell.length_a   1.000
_cell.length_b   1.000
_cell.length_c   1.000
_cell.angle_alpha   90.00
_cell.angle_beta   90.00
_cell.angle_gamma   90.00
#
_symmetry.space_group_name_H-M   'P 1'
#
loop_
_entity.id
_entity.type
_entity.pdbx_description
1 polymer ?
#
loop_
_entity_poly.entity_id
_entity_poly.type
_entity_poly.pdbx_seq_one_letter_code
_entity_poly.pdbx_strand_id
1 'polypeptide(L)'
;MTTENIPTQLNNCTVETEQQYCIVQIEWKENPKIETTIRLTGYTNPYPRSSFPPHTLAVNAYIPNDPNRFEREVRHFLTYSCPTDQCNQPAVLKPLLESLIMNDGLNELEYLLKSNQTFDRQWCLSFQNSSYLSQRNDSKDCNQCRNYITYKNQWKAVDASCYTSVYPENRLGYEVTFDLKDQTTSHSWMIQCQAPNCSSMNNMNQITEKIQIEFDADTFLERTSAGLSIVYSMNFHKTIFMFVLILFIEFFRF
;
A
#
# COMPACT_ATOMS: atom_id res chain seq x y z
N MET A 1 -1.41 15.34 -1.93
CA MET A 1 -0.11 15.00 -1.32
C MET A 1 0.92 16.04 -1.75
N THR A 2 1.77 16.57 -0.87
CA THR A 2 2.83 17.49 -1.29
C THR A 2 4.16 16.75 -1.37
N THR A 3 4.76 16.72 -2.56
CA THR A 3 6.10 16.17 -2.85
C THR A 3 7.23 16.92 -2.15
N GLU A 4 6.89 18.02 -1.46
CA GLU A 4 7.79 18.95 -0.77
C GLU A 4 8.44 18.36 0.49
N ASN A 5 7.85 17.32 1.09
CA ASN A 5 8.30 16.75 2.37
C ASN A 5 9.04 15.40 2.24
N ILE A 6 9.45 14.99 1.03
CA ILE A 6 10.23 13.76 0.86
C ILE A 6 11.66 14.02 1.34
N PRO A 7 12.19 13.27 2.32
CA PRO A 7 13.57 13.43 2.77
C PRO A 7 14.55 13.25 1.62
N THR A 8 15.58 14.09 1.56
CA THR A 8 16.61 14.07 0.51
C THR A 8 17.50 12.82 0.56
N GLN A 9 17.56 12.16 1.72
CA GLN A 9 18.28 10.91 1.89
C GLN A 9 17.56 10.03 2.91
N LEU A 10 17.48 8.76 2.59
CA LEU A 10 16.63 7.78 3.25
C LEU A 10 17.46 6.50 3.36
N ASN A 11 17.84 6.11 4.58
CA ASN A 11 18.90 5.12 4.81
C ASN A 11 18.66 3.78 4.08
N ASN A 12 19.74 3.31 3.44
CA ASN A 12 19.76 2.35 2.35
C ASN A 12 19.14 0.99 2.68
N CYS A 13 18.23 0.55 1.81
CA CYS A 13 18.07 -0.87 1.55
C CYS A 13 19.11 -1.24 0.47
N THR A 14 19.96 -2.21 0.76
CA THR A 14 20.93 -2.73 -0.22
C THR A 14 20.37 -4.03 -0.80
N VAL A 15 20.28 -4.08 -2.14
CA VAL A 15 19.93 -5.31 -2.86
C VAL A 15 21.22 -5.92 -3.38
N GLU A 16 21.66 -7.02 -2.76
CA GLU A 16 22.89 -7.74 -3.12
C GLU A 16 22.62 -9.00 -3.95
N THR A 17 21.38 -9.50 -3.91
CA THR A 17 20.96 -10.74 -4.57
C THR A 17 19.62 -10.58 -5.26
N GLU A 18 19.33 -11.42 -6.26
CA GLU A 18 18.03 -11.43 -6.97
C GLU A 18 16.84 -11.83 -6.09
N GLN A 19 17.09 -12.34 -4.88
CA GLN A 19 16.06 -12.69 -3.89
C GLN A 19 15.75 -11.54 -2.92
N GLN A 20 16.49 -10.43 -3.02
CA GLN A 20 16.31 -9.23 -2.21
C GLN A 20 15.57 -8.16 -3.00
N TYR A 21 14.78 -7.38 -2.29
CA TYR A 21 14.12 -6.20 -2.83
C TYR A 21 13.87 -5.21 -1.70
N CYS A 22 13.66 -3.95 -2.07
CA CYS A 22 13.38 -2.89 -1.11
C CYS A 22 11.89 -2.60 -1.07
N ILE A 23 11.39 -2.37 0.14
CA ILE A 23 10.03 -1.91 0.36
C ILE A 23 10.08 -0.46 0.86
N VAL A 24 9.45 0.42 0.11
CA VAL A 24 9.14 1.79 0.52
C VAL A 24 7.73 1.82 1.08
N GLN A 25 7.57 2.35 2.30
CA GLN A 25 6.28 2.57 2.91
C GLN A 25 6.09 4.06 3.18
N ILE A 26 4.99 4.62 2.71
CA ILE A 26 4.65 6.04 2.89
C ILE A 26 3.27 6.08 3.53
N GLU A 27 3.17 6.68 4.72
CA GLU A 27 1.92 6.92 5.44
C GLU A 27 1.63 8.41 5.45
N TRP A 28 0.39 8.81 5.14
CA TRP A 28 -0.07 10.18 5.31
C TRP A 28 -1.53 10.23 5.77
N LYS A 29 -1.92 11.39 6.28
CA LYS A 29 -3.29 11.68 6.72
C LYS A 29 -4.05 12.45 5.63
N GLU A 30 -5.39 12.40 5.68
CA GLU A 30 -6.29 13.08 4.71
C GLU A 30 -5.94 14.56 4.53
N ASN A 31 -5.49 15.24 5.58
CA ASN A 31 -4.88 16.55 5.46
C ASN A 31 -3.35 16.43 5.30
N PRO A 32 -2.81 16.46 4.06
CA PRO A 32 -1.39 16.22 3.79
C PRO A 32 -0.47 17.32 4.34
N LYS A 33 -1.01 18.43 4.85
CA LYS A 33 -0.24 19.49 5.51
C LYS A 33 0.13 19.15 6.96
N ILE A 34 -0.44 18.09 7.53
CA ILE A 34 -0.26 17.76 8.94
C ILE A 34 0.94 16.83 9.13
N GLU A 35 0.97 15.69 8.44
CA GLU A 35 2.00 14.68 8.67
C GLU A 35 2.13 13.72 7.47
N THR A 36 3.35 13.51 6.99
CA THR A 36 3.70 12.43 6.06
C THR A 36 4.90 11.70 6.63
N THR A 37 4.73 10.41 6.94
CA THR A 37 5.78 9.56 7.46
C THR A 37 6.27 8.65 6.34
N ILE A 38 7.58 8.62 6.10
CA ILE A 38 8.21 7.69 5.16
C ILE A 38 9.06 6.70 5.93
N ARG A 39 8.83 5.40 5.70
CA ARG A 39 9.60 4.28 6.25
C ARG A 39 10.19 3.46 5.11
N LEU A 40 11.39 2.97 5.32
CA LEU A 40 12.06 2.07 4.39
C LEU A 40 12.45 0.80 5.10
N THR A 41 12.28 -0.32 4.43
CA THR A 41 12.66 -1.62 4.96
C THR A 41 13.20 -2.47 3.83
N GLY A 42 14.41 -3.01 4.01
CA GLY A 42 14.96 -4.03 3.12
C GLY A 42 14.35 -5.38 3.43
N TYR A 43 13.91 -6.10 2.41
CA TYR A 43 13.39 -7.46 2.55
C TYR A 43 14.26 -8.43 1.76
N THR A 44 14.70 -9.49 2.45
CA THR A 44 15.19 -10.69 1.78
C THR A 44 14.00 -11.64 1.72
N ASN A 45 13.64 -12.11 0.53
CA ASN A 45 12.53 -13.03 0.41
C ASN A 45 13.02 -14.48 0.48
N PRO A 46 12.84 -15.19 1.62
CA PRO A 46 13.25 -16.58 1.72
C PRO A 46 12.37 -17.53 0.89
N TYR A 47 11.23 -17.08 0.34
CA TYR A 47 10.29 -17.93 -0.39
C TYR A 47 9.71 -17.25 -1.65
N PRO A 48 9.72 -17.88 -2.83
CA PRO A 48 9.16 -17.28 -4.06
C PRO A 48 7.63 -17.03 -4.04
N ARG A 49 6.95 -17.25 -2.91
CA ARG A 49 5.52 -16.98 -2.67
C ARG A 49 5.29 -15.87 -1.65
N SER A 50 6.08 -14.80 -1.69
CA SER A 50 5.75 -13.58 -0.96
C SER A 50 4.38 -13.08 -1.43
N SER A 51 3.53 -12.67 -0.49
CA SER A 51 2.25 -12.00 -0.81
C SER A 51 2.44 -10.63 -1.47
N PHE A 52 3.68 -10.13 -1.50
CA PHE A 52 4.03 -8.84 -2.09
C PHE A 52 5.31 -8.96 -2.93
N PRO A 53 5.20 -9.36 -4.21
CA PRO A 53 6.35 -9.59 -5.08
C PRO A 53 7.06 -8.28 -5.48
N PRO A 54 8.29 -8.35 -6.03
CA PRO A 54 8.94 -7.17 -6.62
C PRO A 54 8.10 -6.57 -7.75
N HIS A 55 8.23 -5.27 -7.99
CA HIS A 55 7.44 -4.48 -8.95
C HIS A 55 5.96 -4.33 -8.58
N THR A 56 5.64 -4.38 -7.28
CA THR A 56 4.27 -4.22 -6.80
C THR A 56 4.13 -2.89 -6.08
N LEU A 57 3.02 -2.20 -6.35
CA LEU A 57 2.58 -1.02 -5.62
C LEU A 57 1.23 -1.33 -4.97
N ALA A 58 1.13 -1.31 -3.66
CA ALA A 58 -0.15 -1.34 -2.93
C ALA A 58 -0.42 0.04 -2.35
N VAL A 59 -1.61 0.56 -2.60
CA VAL A 59 -2.10 1.80 -2.01
C VAL A 59 -3.37 1.49 -1.27
N ASN A 60 -3.45 1.89 -0.01
CA ASN A 60 -4.65 1.70 0.80
C ASN A 60 -5.11 3.01 1.44
N ALA A 61 -6.43 3.08 1.63
CA ALA A 61 -7.10 4.02 2.50
C ALA A 61 -7.72 3.21 3.63
N TYR A 62 -7.59 3.66 4.88
CA TYR A 62 -8.35 3.05 5.96
C TYR A 62 -8.67 4.03 7.08
N ILE A 63 -9.79 3.78 7.74
CA ILE A 63 -10.18 4.47 8.97
C ILE A 63 -10.09 3.47 10.12
N PRO A 64 -9.14 3.67 11.05
CA PRO A 64 -9.14 2.97 12.31
C PRO A 64 -10.14 3.63 13.26
N ASN A 65 -10.90 2.83 14.01
CA ASN A 65 -11.68 3.28 15.17
C ASN A 65 -11.29 2.41 16.37
N ASP A 66 -10.15 2.77 16.97
CA ASP A 66 -9.71 2.22 18.24
C ASP A 66 -10.45 2.97 19.37
N PRO A 67 -11.28 2.29 20.19
CA PRO A 67 -11.99 2.94 21.28
C PRO A 67 -11.07 3.60 22.32
N ASN A 68 -9.78 3.26 22.34
CA ASN A 68 -8.77 3.83 23.23
C ASN A 68 -7.97 4.99 22.60
N ARG A 69 -8.14 5.26 21.30
CA ARG A 69 -7.51 6.40 20.61
C ARG A 69 -8.57 7.40 20.21
N PHE A 70 -8.33 8.67 20.49
CA PHE A 70 -9.24 9.75 20.11
C PHE A 70 -9.16 10.12 18.63
N GLU A 71 -8.23 9.55 17.88
CA GLU A 71 -8.03 9.85 16.46
C GLU A 71 -8.84 8.89 15.58
N ARG A 72 -10.00 9.38 15.13
CA ARG A 72 -10.72 8.86 13.96
C ARG A 72 -10.36 9.74 12.78
N GLU A 73 -9.30 9.36 12.10
CA GLU A 73 -8.82 10.08 10.94
C GLU A 73 -8.50 9.08 9.84
N VAL A 74 -8.84 9.42 8.60
CA VAL A 74 -8.48 8.57 7.47
C VAL A 74 -6.96 8.59 7.31
N ARG A 75 -6.40 7.39 7.21
CA ARG A 75 -4.99 7.18 6.93
C ARG A 75 -4.82 6.55 5.58
N HIS A 76 -3.79 6.99 4.89
CA HIS A 76 -3.40 6.49 3.58
C HIS A 76 -2.03 5.86 3.69
N PHE A 77 -1.87 4.69 3.08
CA PHE A 77 -0.56 4.05 2.97
C PHE A 77 -0.26 3.68 1.54
N LEU A 78 0.97 3.90 1.15
CA LEU A 78 1.55 3.39 -0.08
C LEU A 78 2.70 2.47 0.30
N THR A 79 2.69 1.25 -0.23
CA THR A 79 3.77 0.27 -0.14
C THR A 79 4.26 -0.02 -1.54
N TYR A 80 5.53 0.27 -1.83
CA TYR A 80 6.15 0.03 -3.13
C TYR A 80 7.32 -0.95 -2.97
N SER A 81 7.27 -2.07 -3.68
CA SER A 81 8.33 -3.07 -3.74
C SER A 81 9.13 -2.95 -5.02
N CYS A 82 10.43 -2.74 -4.90
CA CYS A 82 11.33 -2.49 -6.01
C CYS A 82 12.52 -3.46 -5.96
N PRO A 83 13.02 -3.97 -7.11
CA PRO A 83 14.13 -4.92 -7.13
C PRO A 83 15.52 -4.24 -7.05
N THR A 84 15.59 -2.93 -6.82
CA THR A 84 16.86 -2.18 -6.83
C THR A 84 17.01 -1.36 -5.55
N ASP A 85 18.24 -1.07 -5.17
CA ASP A 85 18.56 -0.16 -4.07
C ASP A 85 18.23 1.32 -4.37
N GLN A 86 17.86 1.64 -5.62
CA GLN A 86 17.67 3.02 -6.09
C GLN A 86 16.24 3.56 -5.90
N CYS A 87 15.28 2.75 -5.45
CA CYS A 87 13.90 3.20 -5.36
C CYS A 87 13.59 4.11 -4.18
N ASN A 88 14.53 4.25 -3.23
CA ASN A 88 14.45 5.23 -2.13
C ASN A 88 14.92 6.63 -2.54
N GLN A 89 15.29 6.85 -3.81
CA GLN A 89 15.78 8.14 -4.28
C GLN A 89 14.62 9.10 -4.60
N PRO A 90 14.79 10.42 -4.38
CA PRO A 90 13.78 11.42 -4.76
C PRO A 90 13.35 11.35 -6.23
N ALA A 91 14.26 10.94 -7.13
CA ALA A 91 13.99 10.76 -8.56
C ALA A 91 12.99 9.62 -8.86
N VAL A 92 12.79 8.68 -7.93
CA VAL A 92 11.79 7.61 -8.03
C VAL A 92 10.56 7.95 -7.19
N LEU A 93 10.76 8.42 -5.96
CA LEU A 93 9.67 8.70 -5.02
C LEU A 93 8.77 9.85 -5.48
N LYS A 94 9.31 10.91 -6.10
CA LYS A 94 8.48 12.02 -6.60
C LYS A 94 7.56 11.57 -7.73
N PRO A 95 8.06 10.96 -8.83
CA PRO A 95 7.17 10.43 -9.87
C PRO A 95 6.18 9.40 -9.35
N LEU A 96 6.57 8.55 -8.39
CA LEU A 96 5.68 7.57 -7.77
C LEU A 96 4.46 8.24 -7.14
N LEU A 97 4.68 9.31 -6.36
CA LEU A 97 3.59 10.03 -5.70
C LEU A 97 2.81 10.94 -6.65
N GLU A 98 3.46 11.53 -7.66
CA GLU A 98 2.81 12.36 -8.67
C GLU A 98 1.92 11.56 -9.62
N SER A 99 2.23 10.28 -9.83
CA SER A 99 1.46 9.37 -10.67
C SER A 99 0.28 8.71 -9.92
N LEU A 100 0.18 8.95 -8.61
CA LEU A 100 -0.92 8.46 -7.79
C LEU A 100 -2.05 9.48 -7.75
N ILE A 101 -3.24 9.07 -8.16
CA ILE A 101 -4.47 9.82 -8.00
C ILE A 101 -5.33 9.11 -6.96
N MET A 102 -5.73 9.85 -5.93
CA MET A 102 -6.54 9.32 -4.84
C MET A 102 -7.65 10.30 -4.47
N ASN A 103 -8.89 9.86 -4.66
CA ASN A 103 -10.07 10.53 -4.14
C ASN A 103 -10.69 9.63 -3.07
N ASP A 104 -10.85 10.17 -1.87
CA ASP A 104 -11.27 9.40 -0.70
C ASP A 104 -12.48 10.05 -0.04
N GLY A 105 -13.55 9.28 0.09
CA GLY A 105 -14.77 9.62 0.82
C GLY A 105 -15.08 8.61 1.92
N LEU A 106 -14.08 7.89 2.45
CA LEU A 106 -14.27 6.92 3.53
C LEU A 106 -14.89 7.53 4.78
N ASN A 107 -14.60 8.81 5.07
CA ASN A 107 -15.15 9.53 6.22
C ASN A 107 -16.68 9.56 6.22
N GLU A 108 -17.33 9.56 5.05
CA GLU A 108 -18.79 9.45 4.93
C GLU A 108 -19.34 8.11 5.44
N LEU A 109 -18.50 7.07 5.53
CA LEU A 109 -18.86 5.72 5.98
C LEU A 109 -18.51 5.45 7.44
N GLU A 110 -18.04 6.44 8.20
CA GLU A 110 -17.69 6.30 9.62
C GLU A 110 -18.81 5.74 10.50
N TYR A 111 -20.08 5.93 10.10
CA TYR A 111 -21.22 5.38 10.83
C TYR A 111 -21.18 3.85 10.93
N LEU A 112 -20.49 3.16 10.01
CA LEU A 112 -20.28 1.71 10.04
C LEU A 112 -19.31 1.25 11.14
N LEU A 113 -18.49 2.17 11.66
CA LEU A 113 -17.45 1.90 12.65
C LEU A 113 -17.93 2.04 14.09
N LYS A 114 -19.21 2.40 14.32
CA LYS A 114 -19.75 2.56 15.67
C LYS A 114 -19.59 1.26 16.47
N SER A 115 -18.94 1.38 17.62
CA SER A 115 -18.91 0.29 18.61
C SER A 115 -20.28 0.19 19.25
N ASN A 116 -20.80 -1.03 19.36
CA ASN A 116 -22.04 -1.32 20.06
C ASN A 116 -21.73 -2.10 21.34
N GLN A 117 -22.30 -1.68 22.46
CA GLN A 117 -22.12 -2.38 23.75
C GLN A 117 -22.76 -3.77 23.75
N THR A 118 -23.73 -4.00 22.85
CA THR A 118 -24.33 -5.32 22.62
C THR A 118 -24.03 -5.75 21.19
N PHE A 119 -23.27 -6.82 21.05
CA PHE A 119 -22.93 -7.40 19.74
C PHE A 119 -23.70 -8.71 19.54
N ASP A 120 -24.32 -8.86 18.38
CA ASP A 120 -24.95 -10.12 17.96
C ASP A 120 -24.17 -10.71 16.77
N ARG A 121 -23.64 -11.92 16.96
CA ARG A 121 -22.89 -12.66 15.92
C ARG A 121 -23.70 -12.91 14.66
N GLN A 122 -25.03 -12.94 14.75
CA GLN A 122 -25.89 -13.10 13.57
C GLN A 122 -25.70 -11.96 12.55
N TRP A 123 -25.22 -10.79 13.00
CA TRP A 123 -24.87 -9.68 12.10
C TRP A 123 -23.73 -10.03 11.13
N CYS A 124 -22.91 -11.05 11.42
CA CYS A 124 -21.82 -11.48 10.54
C CYS A 124 -22.27 -12.50 9.48
N LEU A 125 -23.43 -13.12 9.65
CA LEU A 125 -23.86 -14.30 8.89
C LEU A 125 -24.67 -13.98 7.63
N SER A 126 -24.70 -12.72 7.19
CA SER A 126 -25.51 -12.26 6.04
C SER A 126 -24.98 -12.66 4.66
N PHE A 127 -23.90 -13.44 4.58
CA PHE A 127 -23.17 -13.75 3.34
C PHE A 127 -23.52 -15.06 2.62
N GLN A 128 -24.68 -15.67 2.90
CA GLN A 128 -24.99 -17.06 2.53
C GLN A 128 -24.98 -17.43 1.01
N ASN A 129 -24.63 -16.55 0.07
CA ASN A 129 -24.78 -16.78 -1.38
C ASN A 129 -23.55 -16.45 -2.26
N SER A 130 -22.33 -16.34 -1.71
CA SER A 130 -21.13 -16.17 -2.55
C SER A 130 -20.35 -17.47 -2.75
N SER A 131 -19.87 -17.69 -3.97
CA SER A 131 -19.35 -18.97 -4.50
C SER A 131 -18.05 -19.46 -3.87
N TYR A 132 -17.38 -18.66 -3.03
CA TYR A 132 -16.16 -19.02 -2.32
C TYR A 132 -16.13 -18.31 -0.96
N LEU A 133 -16.91 -18.81 0.01
CA LEU A 133 -16.86 -18.39 1.41
C LEU A 133 -15.93 -19.31 2.19
N SER A 134 -14.82 -18.79 2.70
CA SER A 134 -14.13 -19.43 3.81
C SER A 134 -14.81 -19.01 5.12
N GLN A 135 -15.89 -19.67 5.52
CA GLN A 135 -16.45 -19.44 6.85
C GLN A 135 -15.44 -19.90 7.91
N ARG A 136 -14.63 -18.98 8.43
CA ARG A 136 -13.76 -19.25 9.57
C ARG A 136 -14.42 -18.75 10.84
N ASN A 137 -14.65 -19.71 11.74
CA ASN A 137 -15.03 -19.59 13.14
C ASN A 137 -16.47 -19.15 13.43
N ASP A 138 -17.39 -20.11 13.57
CA ASP A 138 -18.60 -19.95 14.39
C ASP A 138 -18.27 -19.96 15.90
N SER A 139 -17.31 -19.14 16.33
CA SER A 139 -16.97 -19.05 17.74
C SER A 139 -18.14 -18.45 18.52
N LYS A 140 -18.46 -19.06 19.68
CA LYS A 140 -19.48 -18.52 20.59
C LYS A 140 -19.09 -17.17 21.17
N ASP A 141 -17.80 -16.86 21.20
CA ASP A 141 -17.22 -15.66 21.80
C ASP A 141 -17.04 -14.51 20.80
N CYS A 142 -17.80 -14.55 19.70
CA CYS A 142 -17.76 -13.53 18.66
C CYS A 142 -18.06 -12.14 19.22
N ASN A 143 -17.19 -11.17 18.93
CA ASN A 143 -17.41 -9.78 19.34
C ASN A 143 -17.27 -8.76 18.20
N GLN A 144 -16.96 -9.23 16.99
CA GLN A 144 -16.78 -8.38 15.81
C GLN A 144 -16.96 -9.19 14.52
N CYS A 145 -17.57 -8.57 13.50
CA CYS A 145 -17.58 -9.12 12.15
C CYS A 145 -16.35 -8.66 11.40
N ARG A 146 -15.67 -9.57 10.69
CA ARG A 146 -14.61 -9.24 9.75
C ARG A 146 -14.95 -9.80 8.38
N ASN A 147 -15.04 -8.91 7.41
CA ASN A 147 -15.23 -9.30 6.03
C ASN A 147 -14.12 -8.71 5.18
N TYR A 148 -13.68 -9.51 4.22
CA TYR A 148 -12.65 -9.17 3.28
C TYR A 148 -13.11 -9.61 1.90
N ILE A 149 -13.06 -8.71 0.92
CA ILE A 149 -13.33 -9.09 -0.47
C ILE A 149 -12.13 -8.72 -1.30
N THR A 150 -11.73 -9.63 -2.18
CA THR A 150 -10.68 -9.41 -3.17
C THR A 150 -11.24 -9.60 -4.57
N TYR A 151 -10.95 -8.64 -5.43
CA TYR A 151 -11.14 -8.72 -6.87
C TYR A 151 -9.78 -8.75 -7.53
N LYS A 152 -9.55 -9.75 -8.36
CA LYS A 152 -8.39 -9.81 -9.25
C LYS A 152 -8.88 -10.24 -10.61
N ASN A 153 -8.79 -9.37 -11.61
CA ASN A 153 -9.40 -9.58 -12.91
C ASN A 153 -10.92 -9.86 -12.77
N GLN A 154 -11.41 -10.96 -13.35
CA GLN A 154 -12.81 -11.39 -13.23
C GLN A 154 -13.10 -12.25 -11.99
N TRP A 155 -12.08 -12.54 -11.17
CA TRP A 155 -12.25 -13.36 -9.97
C TRP A 155 -12.63 -12.50 -8.76
N LYS A 156 -13.63 -12.97 -8.02
CA LYS A 156 -14.09 -12.40 -6.75
C LYS A 156 -14.00 -13.47 -5.66
N ALA A 157 -13.28 -13.16 -4.59
CA ALA A 157 -13.25 -13.96 -3.37
C ALA A 157 -13.84 -13.15 -2.22
N VAL A 158 -14.76 -13.74 -1.46
CA VAL A 158 -15.41 -13.11 -0.31
C VAL A 158 -15.10 -13.96 0.91
N ASP A 159 -14.32 -13.42 1.83
CA ASP A 159 -14.07 -14.03 3.13
C ASP A 159 -14.87 -13.29 4.19
N ALA A 160 -15.71 -14.03 4.91
CA ALA A 160 -16.53 -13.52 6.00
C ALA A 160 -16.24 -14.38 7.23
N SER A 161 -15.78 -13.73 8.29
CA SER A 161 -15.34 -14.39 9.50
C SER A 161 -15.86 -13.64 10.72
N CYS A 162 -16.11 -14.41 11.77
CA CYS A 162 -16.23 -13.86 13.09
C CYS A 162 -14.83 -13.69 13.69
N TYR A 163 -14.56 -12.51 14.24
CA TYR A 163 -13.30 -12.19 14.88
C TYR A 163 -13.49 -12.09 16.39
N THR A 164 -12.54 -12.63 17.14
CA THR A 164 -12.49 -12.58 18.62
C THR A 164 -11.24 -11.80 19.00
N SER A 165 -11.31 -10.47 18.97
CA SER A 165 -10.18 -9.64 19.39
C SER A 165 -10.34 -9.22 20.85
N VAL A 166 -9.25 -9.29 21.62
CA VAL A 166 -9.17 -8.67 22.95
C VAL A 166 -9.22 -7.14 22.84
N TYR A 167 -8.81 -6.60 21.69
CA TYR A 167 -8.87 -5.18 21.34
C TYR A 167 -9.62 -5.02 20.01
N PRO A 168 -10.96 -4.95 20.02
CA PRO A 168 -11.76 -4.86 18.80
C PRO A 168 -11.65 -3.43 18.24
N GLU A 169 -10.65 -3.21 17.41
CA GLU A 169 -10.59 -2.01 16.57
C GLU A 169 -11.56 -2.20 15.40
N ASN A 170 -12.56 -1.33 15.29
CA ASN A 170 -13.39 -1.29 14.08
C ASN A 170 -12.58 -0.61 12.97
N ARG A 171 -12.61 -1.17 11.76
CA ARG A 171 -11.81 -0.68 10.65
C ARG A 171 -12.56 -0.77 9.34
N LEU A 172 -12.50 0.29 8.55
CA LEU A 172 -12.83 0.27 7.13
C LEU A 172 -11.53 0.41 6.36
N GLY A 173 -11.36 -0.37 5.31
CA GLY A 173 -10.19 -0.22 4.44
C GLY A 173 -10.50 -0.62 3.02
N TYR A 174 -9.82 0.03 2.10
CA TYR A 174 -9.77 -0.29 0.69
C TYR A 174 -8.32 -0.22 0.23
N GLU A 175 -7.92 -1.19 -0.56
CA GLU A 175 -6.56 -1.31 -1.06
C GLU A 175 -6.63 -1.64 -2.54
N VAL A 176 -5.81 -0.95 -3.32
CA VAL A 176 -5.56 -1.28 -4.71
C VAL A 176 -4.10 -1.66 -4.85
N THR A 177 -3.88 -2.85 -5.39
CA THR A 177 -2.55 -3.35 -5.69
C THR A 177 -2.36 -3.35 -7.19
N PHE A 178 -1.31 -2.66 -7.65
CA PHE A 178 -0.85 -2.58 -9.02
C PHE A 178 0.39 -3.45 -9.17
N ASP A 179 0.32 -4.45 -10.04
CA ASP A 179 1.49 -5.18 -10.53
C ASP A 179 2.04 -4.40 -11.72
N LEU A 180 3.17 -3.72 -11.54
CA LEU A 180 3.76 -2.85 -12.56
C LEU A 180 4.40 -3.65 -13.70
N LYS A 181 4.72 -4.92 -13.47
CA LYS A 181 5.34 -5.79 -14.46
C LYS A 181 4.27 -6.38 -15.38
N ASP A 182 3.23 -6.95 -14.79
CA ASP A 182 2.15 -7.60 -15.52
C ASP A 182 1.04 -6.60 -15.91
N GLN A 183 1.14 -5.35 -15.46
CA GLN A 183 0.15 -4.27 -15.62
C GLN A 183 -1.25 -4.70 -15.19
N THR A 184 -1.32 -5.46 -14.10
CA THR A 184 -2.60 -5.92 -13.55
C THR A 184 -2.95 -5.15 -12.29
N THR A 185 -4.25 -5.05 -12.04
CA THR A 185 -4.77 -4.40 -10.84
C THR A 185 -5.63 -5.38 -10.07
N SER A 186 -5.46 -5.39 -8.76
CA SER A 186 -6.36 -6.09 -7.85
C SER A 186 -6.85 -5.13 -6.78
N HIS A 187 -8.13 -5.25 -6.47
CA HIS A 187 -8.80 -4.43 -5.47
C HIS A 187 -9.12 -5.33 -4.29
N SER A 188 -8.89 -4.83 -3.08
CA SER A 188 -9.35 -5.48 -1.88
C SER A 188 -9.97 -4.49 -0.92
N TRP A 189 -10.93 -4.94 -0.14
CA TRP A 189 -11.46 -4.13 0.94
C TRP A 189 -11.76 -4.98 2.15
N MET A 190 -11.72 -4.29 3.28
CA MET A 190 -11.95 -4.88 4.57
C MET A 190 -12.95 -4.04 5.36
N ILE A 191 -13.87 -4.71 6.02
CA ILE A 191 -14.70 -4.13 7.05
C ILE A 191 -14.62 -4.99 8.31
N GLN A 192 -14.16 -4.36 9.39
CA GLN A 192 -14.17 -4.88 10.76
C GLN A 192 -15.11 -4.00 11.57
N CYS A 193 -16.21 -4.56 12.06
CA CYS A 193 -17.28 -3.75 12.61
C CYS A 193 -18.15 -4.53 13.63
N GLN A 194 -18.84 -3.76 14.47
CA GLN A 194 -19.72 -4.26 15.53
C GLN A 194 -21.17 -3.79 15.39
N ALA A 195 -21.48 -2.94 14.40
CA ALA A 195 -22.81 -2.40 14.22
C ALA A 195 -23.71 -3.39 13.42
N PRO A 196 -25.05 -3.36 13.63
CA PRO A 196 -25.96 -4.16 12.82
C PRO A 196 -25.81 -3.87 11.33
N ASN A 197 -25.85 -4.91 10.48
CA ASN A 197 -25.74 -4.81 9.02
C ASN A 197 -24.49 -4.13 8.47
N CYS A 198 -23.49 -3.80 9.31
CA CYS A 198 -22.28 -3.09 8.87
C CYS A 198 -21.58 -3.88 7.77
N SER A 199 -21.52 -5.20 7.95
CA SER A 199 -21.00 -6.20 7.04
C SER A 199 -21.87 -6.43 5.79
N SER A 200 -22.93 -5.68 5.49
CA SER A 200 -23.75 -5.98 4.30
C SER A 200 -22.98 -5.76 2.98
N MET A 201 -23.32 -6.53 1.93
CA MET A 201 -22.79 -6.30 0.57
C MET A 201 -23.05 -4.87 0.07
N ASN A 202 -24.17 -4.25 0.47
CA ASN A 202 -24.47 -2.87 0.09
C ASN A 202 -23.46 -1.87 0.66
N ASN A 203 -23.08 -2.03 1.93
CA ASN A 203 -22.07 -1.17 2.54
C ASN A 203 -20.67 -1.44 1.95
N MET A 204 -20.39 -2.69 1.58
CA MET A 204 -19.16 -3.04 0.88
C MET A 204 -19.05 -2.38 -0.49
N ASN A 205 -20.13 -2.35 -1.28
CA ASN A 205 -20.16 -1.66 -2.55
C ASN A 205 -19.97 -0.14 -2.35
N GLN A 206 -20.59 0.44 -1.33
CA GLN A 206 -20.38 1.85 -0.98
C GLN A 206 -18.89 2.18 -0.68
N ILE A 207 -18.14 1.28 -0.03
CA ILE A 207 -16.68 1.49 0.18
C ILE A 207 -15.97 1.65 -1.18
N THR A 208 -16.32 0.81 -2.15
CA THR A 208 -15.71 0.88 -3.50
C THR A 208 -16.13 2.11 -4.30
N GLU A 209 -17.35 2.61 -4.10
CA GLU A 209 -17.86 3.81 -4.77
C GLU A 209 -17.30 5.10 -4.17
N LYS A 210 -16.92 5.07 -2.90
CA LYS A 210 -16.42 6.23 -2.16
C LYS A 210 -14.92 6.45 -2.31
N ILE A 211 -14.18 5.48 -2.83
CA ILE A 211 -12.73 5.57 -2.94
C ILE A 211 -12.30 5.24 -4.35
N GLN A 212 -11.60 6.17 -4.95
CA GLN A 212 -10.95 6.01 -6.23
C GLN A 212 -9.45 6.07 -5.99
N ILE A 213 -8.76 4.99 -6.33
CA ILE A 213 -7.30 4.92 -6.33
C ILE A 213 -6.89 4.53 -7.74
N GLU A 214 -6.17 5.42 -8.41
CA GLU A 214 -5.64 5.22 -9.75
C GLU A 214 -4.14 5.48 -9.75
N PHE A 215 -3.43 4.75 -10.61
CA PHE A 215 -1.99 4.90 -10.76
C PHE A 215 -1.63 4.93 -12.24
N ASP A 216 -1.02 6.02 -12.67
CA ASP A 216 -0.50 6.18 -14.03
C ASP A 216 0.88 5.49 -14.14
N ALA A 217 0.84 4.18 -14.36
CA ALA A 217 2.04 3.35 -14.45
C ALA A 217 2.95 3.77 -15.62
N ASP A 218 2.37 4.20 -16.74
CA ASP A 218 3.14 4.59 -17.93
C ASP A 218 3.94 5.86 -17.65
N THR A 219 3.30 6.91 -17.13
CA THR A 219 3.99 8.15 -16.75
C THR A 219 5.06 7.88 -15.69
N PHE A 220 4.78 7.00 -14.71
CA PHE A 220 5.75 6.61 -13.70
C PHE A 220 6.98 5.93 -14.31
N LEU A 221 6.78 4.93 -15.17
CA LEU A 221 7.85 4.16 -15.80
C LEU A 221 8.68 5.02 -16.77
N GLU A 222 8.05 5.91 -17.53
CA GLU A 222 8.74 6.86 -18.42
C GLU A 222 9.65 7.82 -17.64
N ARG A 223 9.13 8.44 -16.56
CA ARG A 223 9.90 9.40 -15.76
C ARG A 223 11.03 8.74 -14.98
N THR A 224 10.82 7.53 -14.48
CA THR A 224 11.85 6.80 -13.74
C THR A 224 12.94 6.22 -14.65
N SER A 225 12.59 5.65 -15.81
CA SER A 225 13.58 5.16 -16.78
C SER A 225 14.41 6.28 -17.41
N ALA A 226 13.79 7.43 -17.71
CA ALA A 226 14.50 8.62 -18.17
C ALA A 226 15.42 9.20 -17.09
N GLY A 227 14.95 9.27 -15.84
CA GLY A 227 15.75 9.73 -14.70
C GLY A 227 16.97 8.85 -14.41
N LEU A 228 16.78 7.52 -14.46
CA LEU A 228 17.86 6.55 -14.30
C LEU A 228 18.91 6.68 -15.42
N SER A 229 18.47 6.83 -16.67
CA SER A 229 19.37 7.02 -17.82
C SER A 229 20.24 8.27 -17.68
N ILE A 230 19.71 9.36 -17.12
CA ILE A 230 20.46 10.59 -16.85
C ILE A 230 21.50 10.36 -15.74
N VAL A 231 21.15 9.65 -14.67
CA VAL A 231 22.09 9.31 -13.58
C VAL A 231 23.22 8.41 -14.08
N TYR A 232 22.92 7.40 -14.90
CA TYR A 232 23.94 6.56 -15.53
C TYR A 232 24.85 7.36 -16.46
N SER A 233 24.28 8.26 -17.28
CA SER A 233 25.05 9.16 -18.14
C SER A 233 26.00 10.06 -17.34
N MET A 234 25.52 10.68 -16.25
CA MET A 234 26.34 11.55 -15.40
C MET A 234 27.48 10.79 -14.69
N ASN A 235 27.21 9.57 -14.20
CA ASN A 235 28.24 8.75 -13.58
C ASN A 235 29.26 8.24 -14.60
N PHE A 236 28.82 7.83 -15.79
CA PHE A 236 29.69 7.42 -16.88
C PHE A 236 30.64 8.53 -17.33
N HIS A 237 30.14 9.77 -17.46
CA HIS A 237 30.97 10.93 -17.78
C HIS A 237 32.01 11.21 -16.69
N LYS A 238 31.66 11.10 -15.41
CA LYS A 238 32.61 11.24 -14.30
C LYS A 238 33.69 10.16 -14.33
N THR A 239 33.33 8.91 -14.62
CA THR A 239 34.29 7.80 -14.73
C THR A 239 35.25 8.01 -15.89
N ILE A 240 34.75 8.40 -17.07
CA ILE A 240 35.61 8.75 -18.22
C ILE A 240 36.54 9.90 -17.86
N PHE A 241 36.03 10.96 -17.25
CA PHE A 241 36.85 12.12 -16.91
C PHE A 241 37.95 11.75 -15.91
N MET A 242 37.66 10.93 -14.91
CA MET A 242 38.67 10.40 -13.98
C MET A 242 39.72 9.55 -14.71
N PHE A 243 39.28 8.67 -15.61
CA PHE A 243 40.18 7.79 -16.35
C PHE A 243 41.12 8.59 -17.27
N VAL A 244 40.57 9.60 -17.97
CA VAL A 244 41.35 10.54 -18.79
C VAL A 244 42.32 11.33 -17.92
N LEU A 245 41.90 11.80 -16.75
CA LEU A 245 42.77 12.53 -15.81
C LEU A 245 43.94 11.66 -15.33
N ILE A 246 43.68 10.39 -14.98
CA ILE A 246 44.71 9.43 -14.55
C ILE A 246 45.70 9.17 -15.69
N LEU A 247 45.21 8.93 -16.91
CA LEU A 247 46.06 8.74 -18.09
C LEU A 247 46.90 9.98 -18.39
N PHE A 248 46.34 11.18 -18.21
CA PHE A 248 47.06 12.43 -18.38
C PHE A 248 48.17 12.59 -17.32
N ILE A 249 47.88 12.31 -16.04
CA ILE A 249 48.87 12.36 -14.96
C ILE A 249 50.02 11.39 -15.20
N GLU A 250 49.73 10.16 -15.64
CA GLU A 250 50.76 9.17 -15.95
C GLU A 250 51.57 9.53 -17.20
N PHE A 251 50.95 10.17 -18.20
CA PHE A 251 51.67 10.66 -19.39
C PHE A 251 52.71 11.74 -19.05
N PHE A 252 52.42 12.64 -18.11
CA PHE A 252 53.35 13.69 -17.67
C PHE A 252 54.37 13.24 -16.61
N ARG A 253 54.31 11.98 -16.16
CA ARG A 253 55.30 11.38 -15.25
C ARG A 253 56.51 10.76 -15.95
N PHE A 254 56.40 10.52 -17.26
CA PHE A 254 57.48 10.03 -18.13
C PHE A 254 58.12 11.19 -18.90
#